data_AF-A0AA37LWK2-F1
#
_entry.id   AF-A0AA37LWK2-F1
#
_cell.length_a   1.000
_cell.length_b   1.000
_cell.length_c   1.000
_cell.angle_alpha   90.00
_cell.angle_beta   90.00
_cell.angle_gamma   90.00
#
_symmetry.space_group_name_H-M   'P 1'
#
loop_
_entity.id
_entity.type
_entity.pdbx_description
1 polymer ?
#
loop_
_entity_poly.entity_id
_entity_poly.type
_entity_poly.pdbx_seq_one_letter_code
_entity_poly.pdbx_strand_id
1 'polypeptide(L)'
;MHLLTVGLLGVAIAQAKAFTPLNITALSSRNGYSLIECWQLTSVPVEARAALNYAVGGDLTRAEWSIIQPRTTVGEAWAPAVQLTVVVNGLIRITSPAPRNSSQAMPSPGVSQPPGQTVAYIQPGTVSSSVVIAADLKNVSVHAGHFTEFPGDEPTVLVQIPFAGDTAPEHTVVGEGPCEKGTWEV
;
A
#
# COMPACT_ATOMS: atom_id res chain seq x y z
N MET A 1 -30.90 61.50 21.47
CA MET A 1 -31.44 60.28 20.86
C MET A 1 -30.29 59.60 20.14
N HIS A 2 -29.63 58.62 20.78
CA HIS A 2 -28.42 57.97 20.27
C HIS A 2 -28.80 56.81 19.34
N LEU A 3 -28.35 56.85 18.08
CA LEU A 3 -28.38 55.70 17.19
C LEU A 3 -27.20 54.78 17.51
N LEU A 4 -27.50 53.55 17.90
CA LEU A 4 -26.55 52.45 18.04
C LEU A 4 -26.26 51.85 16.65
N THR A 5 -25.01 51.95 16.19
CA THR A 5 -24.50 51.22 15.03
C THR A 5 -24.14 49.79 15.46
N VAL A 6 -24.88 48.81 14.95
CA VAL A 6 -24.55 47.38 15.10
C VAL A 6 -23.52 47.04 14.02
N GLY A 7 -22.27 46.79 14.43
CA GLY A 7 -21.23 46.26 13.55
C GLY A 7 -21.41 44.76 13.34
N LEU A 8 -21.61 44.33 12.09
CA LEU A 8 -21.50 42.92 11.72
C LEU A 8 -20.03 42.50 11.81
N LEU A 9 -19.69 41.64 12.79
CA LEU A 9 -18.44 40.88 12.74
C LEU A 9 -18.58 39.80 11.65
N GLY A 10 -17.87 39.98 10.54
CA GLY A 10 -17.69 38.93 9.54
C GLY A 10 -16.78 37.84 10.09
N VAL A 11 -17.29 36.62 10.23
CA VAL A 11 -16.48 35.43 10.54
C VAL A 11 -15.71 35.06 9.28
N ALA A 12 -14.39 35.22 9.30
CA ALA A 12 -13.53 34.71 8.24
C ALA A 12 -13.43 33.18 8.39
N ILE A 13 -14.11 32.45 7.50
CA ILE A 13 -13.94 31.00 7.38
C ILE A 13 -12.60 30.76 6.70
N ALA A 14 -11.62 30.23 7.43
CA ALA A 14 -10.37 29.77 6.83
C ALA A 14 -10.68 28.60 5.88
N GLN A 15 -10.43 28.77 4.58
CA GLN A 15 -10.45 27.67 3.63
C GLN A 15 -9.25 26.78 3.93
N ALA A 16 -9.49 25.58 4.48
CA ALA A 16 -8.46 24.55 4.51
C ALA A 16 -8.10 24.21 3.05
N LYS A 17 -6.82 24.33 2.67
CA LYS A 17 -6.36 23.78 1.39
C LYS A 17 -6.59 22.27 1.44
N ALA A 18 -7.49 21.77 0.62
CA ALA A 18 -7.63 20.34 0.39
C ALA A 18 -6.39 19.86 -0.37
N PHE A 19 -5.66 18.91 0.19
CA PHE A 19 -4.57 18.22 -0.50
C PHE A 19 -5.06 16.84 -0.95
N THR A 20 -4.43 16.29 -1.98
CA THR A 20 -4.71 14.92 -2.43
C THR A 20 -4.09 13.93 -1.43
N PRO A 21 -4.87 13.07 -0.77
CA PRO A 21 -4.31 12.07 0.14
C PRO A 21 -3.35 11.11 -0.55
N LEU A 22 -2.39 10.56 0.20
CA LEU A 22 -1.43 9.60 -0.35
C LEU A 22 -1.99 8.18 -0.29
N ASN A 23 -2.37 7.66 -1.46
CA ASN A 23 -2.88 6.31 -1.61
C ASN A 23 -1.77 5.35 -2.08
N ILE A 24 -1.57 4.26 -1.35
CA ILE A 24 -0.57 3.24 -1.62
C ILE A 24 -1.23 1.86 -1.60
N THR A 25 -0.94 1.05 -2.62
CA THR A 25 -1.34 -0.35 -2.64
C THR A 25 -0.64 -1.10 -1.51
N ALA A 26 -1.38 -1.90 -0.75
CA ALA A 26 -0.84 -2.66 0.36
C ALA A 26 -1.16 -4.15 0.25
N LEU A 27 -0.24 -4.98 0.72
CA LEU A 27 -0.52 -6.37 1.05
C LEU A 27 -0.86 -6.43 2.54
N SER A 28 -2.10 -6.76 2.87
CA SER A 28 -2.59 -6.81 4.25
C SER A 28 -3.03 -8.22 4.64
N SER A 29 -3.46 -8.41 5.89
CA SER A 29 -3.97 -9.69 6.37
C SER A 29 -5.38 -9.54 6.91
N ARG A 30 -6.31 -10.42 6.52
CA ARG A 30 -7.67 -10.48 7.07
C ARG A 30 -8.12 -11.92 7.18
N ASN A 31 -8.61 -12.31 8.37
CA ASN A 31 -9.12 -13.66 8.65
C ASN A 31 -8.16 -14.80 8.23
N GLY A 32 -6.86 -14.61 8.43
CA GLY A 32 -5.86 -15.62 8.07
C GLY A 32 -5.39 -15.60 6.62
N TYR A 33 -5.86 -14.68 5.77
CA TYR A 33 -5.46 -14.60 4.36
C TYR A 33 -4.77 -13.28 4.06
N SER A 34 -3.74 -13.32 3.21
CA SER A 34 -3.22 -12.11 2.58
C SER A 34 -4.25 -11.52 1.63
N LEU A 35 -4.28 -10.20 1.53
CA LEU A 35 -5.15 -9.42 0.65
C LEU A 35 -4.35 -8.34 -0.07
N ILE A 36 -4.92 -7.81 -1.15
CA ILE A 36 -4.48 -6.54 -1.73
C ILE A 36 -5.55 -5.51 -1.36
N GLU A 37 -5.13 -4.38 -0.80
CA GLU A 37 -6.01 -3.27 -0.43
C GLU A 37 -5.40 -1.94 -0.88
N CYS A 38 -6.26 -0.93 -1.04
CA CYS A 38 -5.82 0.45 -1.22
C CYS A 38 -5.85 1.16 0.12
N TRP A 39 -4.67 1.58 0.58
CA TRP A 39 -4.50 2.30 1.84
C TRP A 39 -4.30 3.77 1.56
N GLN A 40 -5.12 4.61 2.19
CA GLN A 40 -4.90 6.04 2.28
C GLN A 40 -4.14 6.34 3.56
N LEU A 41 -2.91 6.86 3.46
CA LEU A 41 -2.12 7.24 4.62
C LEU A 41 -2.72 8.51 5.27
N THR A 42 -2.60 8.60 6.59
CA THR A 42 -3.08 9.78 7.36
C THR A 42 -2.18 11.01 7.20
N SER A 43 -1.05 10.87 6.50
CA SER A 43 -0.05 11.93 6.34
C SER A 43 -0.60 13.17 5.65
N VAL A 44 -0.43 14.33 6.29
CA VAL A 44 -0.66 15.65 5.67
C VAL A 44 0.64 16.10 4.99
N PRO A 45 0.62 16.47 3.70
CA PRO A 45 1.82 16.91 3.02
C PRO A 45 2.30 18.26 3.54
N VAL A 46 3.62 18.41 3.61
CA VAL A 46 4.28 19.68 3.87
C VAL A 46 4.82 20.24 2.57
N GLU A 47 4.41 21.47 2.23
CA GLU A 47 4.97 22.20 1.09
C GLU A 47 6.36 22.71 1.44
N ALA A 48 7.38 22.12 0.84
CA ALA A 48 8.78 22.49 1.06
C ALA A 48 9.63 21.97 -0.10
N ARG A 49 10.80 22.60 -0.34
CA ARG A 49 11.77 22.14 -1.36
C ARG A 49 11.15 22.01 -2.77
N ALA A 50 10.24 22.93 -3.11
CA ALA A 50 9.48 22.93 -4.36
C ALA A 50 8.64 21.65 -4.59
N ALA A 51 8.19 20.98 -3.52
CA ALA A 51 7.40 19.75 -3.57
C ALA A 51 6.35 19.67 -2.44
N LEU A 52 5.35 18.81 -2.64
CA LEU A 52 4.52 18.27 -1.57
C LEU A 52 5.22 17.06 -0.96
N ASN A 53 5.59 17.15 0.31
CA ASN A 53 6.34 16.10 1.00
C ASN A 53 5.40 15.33 1.92
N TYR A 54 5.11 14.07 1.58
CA TYR A 54 4.33 13.17 2.40
C TYR A 54 5.26 12.32 3.27
N ALA A 55 4.95 12.23 4.56
CA ALA A 55 5.57 11.21 5.41
C ALA A 55 4.90 9.87 5.12
N VAL A 56 5.66 8.86 4.72
CA VAL A 56 5.14 7.49 4.50
C VAL A 56 4.97 6.73 5.84
N GLY A 57 5.09 7.45 6.96
CA GLY A 57 4.88 7.00 8.33
C GLY A 57 6.03 6.20 8.94
N GLY A 58 5.99 6.07 10.27
CA GLY A 58 6.89 5.22 11.07
C GLY A 58 8.37 5.56 11.02
N ASP A 59 9.14 4.92 11.91
CA ASP A 59 10.58 4.84 11.76
C ASP A 59 10.91 3.73 10.77
N LEU A 60 11.82 4.01 9.83
CA LEU A 60 12.31 3.02 8.88
C LEU A 60 13.67 2.49 9.33
N THR A 61 13.92 1.22 9.04
CA THR A 61 15.19 0.55 9.34
C THR A 61 16.08 0.49 8.08
N ARG A 62 17.02 -0.46 8.02
CA ARG A 62 17.98 -0.58 6.91
C ARG A 62 17.24 -0.83 5.59
N ALA A 63 17.51 0.02 4.60
CA ALA A 63 17.09 -0.22 3.22
C ALA A 63 17.99 -1.27 2.55
N GLU A 64 17.37 -2.17 1.79
CA GLU A 64 18.05 -3.18 1.00
C GLU A 64 17.71 -3.03 -0.48
N TRP A 65 18.71 -3.25 -1.33
CA TRP A 65 18.58 -3.19 -2.78
C TRP A 65 18.51 -4.61 -3.33
N SER A 66 17.44 -4.90 -4.07
CA SER A 66 17.19 -6.22 -4.64
C SER A 66 17.12 -6.13 -6.16
N ILE A 67 17.85 -7.01 -6.86
CA ILE A 67 17.81 -7.14 -8.32
C ILE A 67 17.34 -8.56 -8.62
N ILE A 68 16.16 -8.66 -9.19
CA ILE A 68 15.49 -9.94 -9.48
C ILE A 68 15.56 -10.18 -10.98
N GLN A 69 15.94 -11.40 -11.36
CA GLN A 69 16.08 -11.78 -12.75
C GLN A 69 14.75 -11.67 -13.51
N PRO A 70 14.77 -11.35 -14.81
CA PRO A 70 13.59 -11.38 -15.66
C PRO A 70 12.87 -12.72 -15.59
N ARG A 71 11.55 -12.71 -15.83
CA ARG A 71 10.72 -13.93 -15.94
C ARG A 71 10.84 -14.87 -14.73
N THR A 72 10.99 -14.30 -13.53
CA THR A 72 11.09 -15.07 -12.27
C THR A 72 9.72 -15.30 -11.65
N THR A 73 9.43 -16.53 -11.22
CA THR A 73 8.28 -16.85 -10.36
C THR A 73 8.80 -17.21 -8.98
N VAL A 74 8.40 -16.46 -7.96
CA VAL A 74 8.74 -16.78 -6.55
C VAL A 74 7.75 -17.79 -5.99
N GLY A 75 6.49 -17.69 -6.38
CA GLY A 75 5.41 -18.51 -5.84
C GLY A 75 4.72 -17.83 -4.65
N GLU A 76 4.09 -18.63 -3.80
CA GLU A 76 3.48 -18.14 -2.56
C GLU A 76 4.54 -17.65 -1.58
N ALA A 77 4.34 -16.44 -1.04
CA ALA A 77 5.23 -15.75 -0.13
C ALA A 77 4.45 -14.88 0.87
N TRP A 78 5.18 -14.38 1.86
CA TRP A 78 4.71 -13.45 2.89
C TRP A 78 5.75 -12.36 3.07
N ALA A 79 5.33 -11.20 3.57
CA ALA A 79 6.28 -10.17 3.95
C ALA A 79 7.19 -10.69 5.10
N PRO A 80 8.54 -10.55 4.99
CA PRO A 80 9.46 -10.95 6.05
C PRO A 80 9.42 -10.02 7.27
N ALA A 81 8.96 -8.79 7.04
CA ALA A 81 8.72 -7.72 8.00
C ALA A 81 7.67 -6.79 7.38
N VAL A 82 6.99 -5.97 8.17
CA VAL A 82 6.17 -4.90 7.59
C VAL A 82 7.11 -3.92 6.90
N GLN A 83 6.99 -3.76 5.59
CA GLN A 83 8.01 -3.05 4.80
C GLN A 83 7.42 -2.20 3.67
N LEU A 84 8.08 -1.07 3.44
CA LEU A 84 7.89 -0.26 2.25
C LEU A 84 8.74 -0.84 1.12
N THR A 85 8.13 -1.16 0.00
CA THR A 85 8.82 -1.63 -1.20
C THR A 85 8.62 -0.62 -2.32
N VAL A 86 9.72 -0.09 -2.86
CA VAL A 86 9.74 0.84 -3.99
C VAL A 86 10.31 0.10 -5.20
N VAL A 87 9.53 0.04 -6.28
CA VAL A 87 9.92 -0.54 -7.56
C VAL A 87 10.56 0.55 -8.42
N VAL A 88 11.85 0.41 -8.69
CA VAL A 88 12.62 1.38 -9.48
C VAL A 88 12.80 0.95 -10.93
N ASN A 89 12.74 -0.35 -11.22
CA ASN A 89 12.71 -0.90 -12.58
C ASN A 89 11.90 -2.20 -12.64
N GLY A 90 11.38 -2.53 -13.83
CA GLY A 90 10.71 -3.81 -14.09
C GLY A 90 9.23 -3.83 -13.69
N LEU A 91 8.71 -5.02 -13.43
CA LEU A 91 7.29 -5.27 -13.20
C LEU A 91 7.12 -6.40 -12.20
N ILE A 92 6.30 -6.15 -11.17
CA ILE A 92 5.80 -7.18 -10.26
C ILE A 92 4.34 -7.45 -10.61
N ARG A 93 3.96 -8.72 -10.75
CA ARG A 93 2.57 -9.16 -10.72
C ARG A 93 2.33 -9.90 -9.41
N ILE A 94 1.36 -9.44 -8.63
CA ILE A 94 1.00 -10.02 -7.34
C ILE A 94 -0.43 -10.53 -7.42
N THR A 95 -0.67 -11.77 -7.03
CA THR A 95 -2.02 -12.34 -6.86
C THR A 95 -2.25 -12.63 -5.40
N SER A 96 -3.34 -12.13 -4.81
CA SER A 96 -3.64 -12.34 -3.39
C SER A 96 -5.13 -12.64 -3.15
N PRO A 97 -5.48 -13.66 -2.35
CA PRO A 97 -4.57 -14.65 -1.79
C PRO A 97 -3.94 -15.53 -2.88
N ALA A 98 -2.82 -16.17 -2.57
CA ALA A 98 -2.15 -17.08 -3.48
C ALA A 98 -3.10 -18.20 -3.97
N PRO A 99 -2.99 -18.63 -5.25
CA PRO A 99 -3.80 -19.73 -5.75
C PRO A 99 -3.62 -21.00 -4.94
N ARG A 100 -4.74 -21.56 -4.46
CA ARG A 100 -4.73 -22.91 -3.90
C ARG A 100 -4.50 -23.91 -5.01
N ASN A 101 -3.54 -24.80 -4.80
CA ASN A 101 -3.48 -26.03 -5.57
C ASN A 101 -4.72 -26.87 -5.23
N SER A 102 -5.33 -27.50 -6.24
CA SER A 102 -6.52 -28.35 -6.12
C SER A 102 -6.34 -29.56 -5.18
N SER A 103 -5.12 -29.81 -4.71
CA SER A 103 -4.77 -30.84 -3.73
C SER A 103 -4.78 -30.37 -2.27
N GLN A 104 -4.95 -29.06 -2.00
CA GLN A 104 -5.05 -28.56 -0.63
C GLN A 104 -6.46 -28.83 -0.09
N ALA A 105 -6.53 -29.58 1.02
CA ALA A 105 -7.80 -29.92 1.68
C ALA A 105 -8.61 -28.66 1.97
N MET A 106 -9.91 -28.70 1.67
CA MET A 106 -10.82 -27.63 2.04
C MET A 106 -10.74 -27.39 3.56
N PRO A 107 -10.67 -26.12 4.01
CA PRO A 107 -10.71 -25.82 5.43
C PRO A 107 -11.92 -26.48 6.09
N SER A 108 -11.73 -27.00 7.31
CA SER A 108 -12.81 -27.60 8.09
C SER A 108 -14.00 -26.64 8.24
N PRO A 109 -15.24 -27.15 8.30
CA PRO A 109 -16.42 -26.32 8.49
C PRO A 109 -16.27 -25.51 9.79
N GLY A 110 -16.15 -24.18 9.65
CA GLY A 110 -15.84 -23.25 10.74
C GLY A 110 -14.72 -22.25 10.41
N VAL A 111 -13.90 -22.51 9.39
CA VAL A 111 -12.93 -21.54 8.87
C VAL A 111 -13.63 -20.57 7.90
N SER A 112 -13.34 -19.28 8.04
CA SER A 112 -13.84 -18.25 7.11
C SER A 112 -13.53 -18.63 5.66
N GLN A 113 -14.55 -18.53 4.80
CA GLN A 113 -14.40 -18.79 3.37
C GLN A 113 -13.28 -17.93 2.79
N PRO A 114 -12.43 -18.46 1.90
CA PRO A 114 -11.35 -17.68 1.30
C PRO A 114 -11.94 -16.46 0.59
N PRO A 115 -11.32 -15.28 0.74
CA PRO A 115 -11.71 -14.12 -0.04
C PRO A 115 -11.44 -14.38 -1.53
N GLY A 116 -12.12 -13.62 -2.40
CA GLY A 116 -11.84 -13.65 -3.83
C GLY A 116 -10.40 -13.23 -4.13
N GLN A 117 -9.83 -13.79 -5.21
CA GLN A 117 -8.50 -13.41 -5.65
C GLN A 117 -8.51 -12.05 -6.32
N THR A 118 -7.51 -11.23 -5.99
CA THR A 118 -7.23 -9.96 -6.65
C THR A 118 -5.81 -9.96 -7.20
N VAL A 119 -5.59 -9.19 -8.26
CA VAL A 119 -4.30 -9.05 -8.93
C VAL A 119 -3.86 -7.59 -8.91
N ALA A 120 -2.59 -7.34 -8.59
CA ALA A 120 -1.95 -6.04 -8.70
C ALA A 120 -0.73 -6.11 -9.60
N TYR A 121 -0.48 -5.02 -10.32
CA TYR A 121 0.71 -4.82 -11.13
C TYR A 121 1.46 -3.60 -10.58
N ILE A 122 2.68 -3.84 -10.07
CA ILE A 122 3.52 -2.80 -9.47
C ILE A 122 4.72 -2.55 -10.38
N GLN A 123 4.88 -1.30 -10.83
CA GLN A 123 5.90 -0.89 -11.78
C GLN A 123 6.27 0.58 -11.59
N PRO A 124 7.46 1.02 -12.03
CA PRO A 124 7.88 2.41 -11.95
C PRO A 124 6.86 3.37 -12.58
N GLY A 125 6.77 4.59 -12.04
CA GLY A 125 5.80 5.60 -12.48
C GLY A 125 5.39 6.52 -11.34
N THR A 126 4.14 6.40 -10.89
CA THR A 126 3.58 7.18 -9.79
C THR A 126 3.68 6.43 -8.47
N VAL A 127 3.50 7.11 -7.33
CA VAL A 127 3.52 6.44 -6.01
C VAL A 127 2.54 5.27 -5.96
N SER A 128 1.31 5.45 -6.46
CA SER A 128 0.30 4.39 -6.52
C SER A 128 0.68 3.20 -7.41
N SER A 129 1.59 3.38 -8.38
CA SER A 129 2.03 2.31 -9.27
C SER A 129 3.36 1.67 -8.86
N SER A 130 4.26 2.43 -8.23
CA SER A 130 5.64 2.02 -7.96
C SER A 130 5.92 1.67 -6.50
N VAL A 131 4.98 1.93 -5.60
CA VAL A 131 5.16 1.68 -4.17
C VAL A 131 4.12 0.68 -3.68
N VAL A 132 4.58 -0.28 -2.88
CA VAL A 132 3.72 -1.21 -2.15
C VAL A 132 4.14 -1.28 -0.69
N ILE A 133 3.18 -1.27 0.22
CA ILE A 133 3.42 -1.60 1.64
C ILE A 133 3.09 -3.08 1.81
N ALA A 134 4.09 -3.90 2.10
CA ALA A 134 3.88 -5.32 2.39
C ALA A 134 3.77 -5.49 3.90
N ALA A 135 2.57 -5.77 4.40
CA ALA A 135 2.25 -5.96 5.81
C ALA A 135 1.63 -7.34 6.09
N ASP A 136 1.63 -8.24 5.11
CA ASP A 136 1.02 -9.56 5.18
C ASP A 136 1.98 -10.59 5.79
N LEU A 137 2.18 -10.47 7.09
CA LEU A 137 3.07 -11.35 7.85
C LEU A 137 2.51 -12.77 7.94
N LYS A 138 3.39 -13.76 7.88
CA LYS A 138 3.03 -15.19 7.91
C LYS A 138 2.27 -15.62 9.16
N ASN A 139 2.53 -14.99 10.31
CA ASN A 139 1.83 -15.27 11.57
C ASN A 139 0.39 -14.73 11.61
N VAL A 140 0.03 -13.83 10.68
CA VAL A 140 -1.35 -13.30 10.54
C VAL A 140 -2.05 -13.94 9.35
N SER A 141 -1.38 -14.05 8.20
CA SER A 141 -1.87 -14.73 6.98
C SER A 141 -1.61 -16.25 7.00
N VAL A 142 -2.13 -16.93 8.01
CA VAL A 142 -1.85 -18.37 8.28
C VAL A 142 -2.45 -19.36 7.27
N HIS A 143 -3.42 -18.95 6.46
CA HIS A 143 -4.13 -19.82 5.51
C HIS A 143 -3.60 -19.69 4.08
N ALA A 144 -3.22 -18.49 3.65
CA ALA A 144 -2.57 -18.26 2.37
C ALA A 144 -1.86 -16.90 2.35
N GLY A 145 -0.68 -16.87 1.75
CA GLY A 145 0.09 -15.67 1.46
C GLY A 145 -0.34 -14.98 0.17
N HIS A 146 0.54 -14.16 -0.39
CA HIS A 146 0.41 -13.63 -1.74
C HIS A 146 1.29 -14.44 -2.72
N PHE A 147 0.97 -14.44 -4.01
CA PHE A 147 1.76 -15.08 -5.05
C PHE A 147 2.48 -14.01 -5.88
N THR A 148 3.82 -14.12 -5.99
CA THR A 148 4.65 -13.09 -6.65
C THR A 148 5.33 -13.61 -7.90
N GLU A 149 5.21 -12.82 -8.97
CA GLU A 149 5.86 -13.01 -10.25
C GLU A 149 6.54 -11.73 -10.72
N PHE A 150 7.63 -11.89 -11.46
CA PHE A 150 8.36 -10.83 -12.14
C PHE A 150 8.35 -11.10 -13.64
N PRO A 151 7.21 -10.86 -14.33
CA PRO A 151 6.98 -11.36 -15.68
C PRO A 151 7.68 -10.57 -16.78
N GLY A 152 8.29 -9.42 -16.45
CA GLY A 152 8.97 -8.57 -17.43
C GLY A 152 10.23 -9.21 -18.02
N ASP A 153 10.64 -8.70 -19.19
CA ASP A 153 11.87 -9.12 -19.87
C ASP A 153 13.14 -8.45 -19.33
N GLU A 154 12.97 -7.39 -18.53
CA GLU A 154 14.05 -6.69 -17.83
C GLU A 154 14.10 -7.05 -16.34
N PRO A 155 15.28 -6.95 -15.68
CA PRO A 155 15.38 -7.22 -14.25
C PRO A 155 14.46 -6.30 -13.44
N THR A 156 13.76 -6.86 -12.47
CA THR A 156 13.00 -6.05 -11.52
C THR A 156 13.92 -5.58 -10.41
N VAL A 157 13.95 -4.27 -10.19
CA VAL A 157 14.82 -3.66 -9.19
C VAL A 157 13.97 -2.99 -8.13
N LEU A 158 14.25 -3.34 -6.87
CA LEU A 158 13.47 -2.95 -5.71
C LEU A 158 14.36 -2.31 -4.65
N VAL A 159 13.80 -1.36 -3.91
CA VAL A 159 14.30 -0.93 -2.61
C VAL A 159 13.29 -1.35 -1.56
N GLN A 160 13.71 -2.16 -0.60
CA GLN A 160 12.85 -2.67 0.48
C GLN A 160 13.33 -2.10 1.81
N ILE A 161 12.40 -1.53 2.58
CA ILE A 161 12.71 -0.80 3.80
C ILE A 161 11.72 -1.23 4.89
N PRO A 162 12.14 -2.05 5.87
CA PRO A 162 11.25 -2.45 6.95
C PRO A 162 10.91 -1.27 7.86
N PHE A 163 9.64 -1.20 8.27
CA PHE A 163 9.19 -0.33 9.36
C PHE A 163 9.67 -0.90 10.70
N ALA A 164 10.14 -0.04 11.59
CA ALA A 164 10.57 -0.44 12.92
C ALA A 164 9.40 -1.08 13.69
N GLY A 165 9.66 -2.22 14.32
CA GLY A 165 8.66 -2.93 15.13
C GLY A 165 7.51 -3.55 14.34
N ASP A 166 7.69 -3.82 13.04
CA ASP A 166 6.68 -4.46 12.19
C ASP A 166 5.32 -3.76 12.24
N THR A 167 5.35 -2.43 12.35
CA THR A 167 4.15 -1.61 12.46
C THR A 167 3.90 -0.88 11.13
N ALA A 168 2.76 -1.17 10.52
CA ALA A 168 2.29 -0.44 9.34
C ALA A 168 2.11 1.05 9.67
N PRO A 169 2.33 1.96 8.71
CA PRO A 169 2.01 3.37 8.91
C PRO A 169 0.52 3.56 9.16
N GLU A 170 0.14 4.64 9.86
CA GLU A 170 -1.26 4.97 10.08
C GLU A 170 -1.98 5.18 8.74
N HIS A 171 -3.11 4.49 8.59
CA HIS A 171 -3.87 4.49 7.35
C HIS A 171 -5.35 4.17 7.58
N THR A 172 -6.14 4.44 6.55
CA THR A 172 -7.50 3.90 6.38
C THR A 172 -7.56 3.07 5.11
N VAL A 173 -8.28 1.96 5.14
CA VAL A 173 -8.56 1.17 3.94
C VAL A 173 -9.68 1.87 3.16
N VAL A 174 -9.40 2.27 1.92
CA VAL A 174 -10.35 3.01 1.06
C VAL A 174 -10.86 2.18 -0.13
N GLY A 175 -10.31 0.99 -0.35
CA GLY A 175 -10.77 0.08 -1.39
C GLY A 175 -10.18 -1.32 -1.25
N GLU A 176 -10.91 -2.31 -1.74
CA GLU A 176 -10.39 -3.66 -1.97
C GLU A 176 -9.65 -3.70 -3.31
N GLY A 177 -8.50 -4.36 -3.35
CA GLY A 177 -7.61 -4.39 -4.52
C GLY A 177 -6.61 -3.24 -4.59
N PRO A 178 -5.82 -3.16 -5.67
CA PRO A 178 -4.77 -2.16 -5.79
C PRO A 178 -5.35 -0.75 -5.86
N CYS A 179 -4.60 0.24 -5.39
CA CYS A 179 -4.97 1.64 -5.62
C CYS A 179 -5.00 1.94 -7.12
N GLU A 180 -5.94 2.78 -7.53
CA GLU A 180 -5.95 3.33 -8.87
C GLU A 180 -4.65 4.11 -9.12
N LYS A 181 -4.15 4.04 -10.36
CA LYS A 181 -3.00 4.85 -10.76
C LYS A 181 -3.44 6.32 -10.72
N GLY A 182 -3.04 7.05 -9.68
CA GLY A 182 -3.37 8.46 -9.55
C GLY A 182 -2.78 9.24 -10.73
N THR A 183 -3.60 10.09 -11.35
CA THR A 183 -3.12 11.21 -12.15
C THR A 183 -2.89 12.37 -11.20
N TRP A 184 -1.64 12.82 -11.08
CA TRP A 184 -1.36 14.06 -10.36
C TRP A 184 -1.85 15.22 -11.25
N GLU A 185 -3.06 15.71 -11.02
CA GLU A 185 -3.46 17.02 -11.53
C GLU A 185 -2.75 18.07 -10.67
N VAL A 186 -1.80 18.77 -11.29
CA VAL A 186 -1.13 19.97 -10.75
C VAL A 186 -1.87 21.22 -11.16
#